data_AF-A0A2M6UQY5-F1
#
_entry.id   AF-A0A2M6UQY5-F1
#
_cell.length_a   1.000
_cell.length_b   1.000
_cell.length_c   1.000
_cell.angle_alpha   90.00
_cell.angle_beta   90.00
_cell.angle_gamma   90.00
#
_symmetry.space_group_name_H-M   'P 1'
#
loop_
_entity.id
_entity.type
_entity.pdbx_description
1 polymer ?
#
loop_
_entity_poly.entity_id
_entity_poly.type
_entity_poly.pdbx_seq_one_letter_code
_entity_poly.pdbx_strand_id
1 'polypeptide(L)'
;MEILKQRFFKKRKQPMQKKFIATAVGYVPWGDGAAEYFYNLYEYEDGTRECEKFDGGQYYTIPEKADFSTKAQVKAWVCGGNLPRSVLNYEPLIDEINRAIKKLSEVA
;
A
#
# COMPACT_ATOMS: atom_id res chain seq x y z
N MET A 1 19.27 -23.26 -31.58
CA MET A 1 18.71 -23.11 -30.21
C MET A 1 18.86 -21.69 -29.63
N GLU A 2 19.23 -20.66 -30.40
CA GLU A 2 19.37 -19.29 -29.86
C GLU A 2 18.10 -18.44 -29.96
N ILE A 3 17.23 -18.74 -30.93
CA ILE A 3 16.04 -17.92 -31.23
C ILE A 3 14.95 -18.08 -30.15
N LEU A 4 14.87 -19.24 -29.49
CA LEU A 4 13.91 -19.50 -28.41
C LEU A 4 14.28 -18.78 -27.11
N LYS A 5 15.58 -18.61 -26.80
CA LYS A 5 16.01 -17.93 -25.56
C LYS A 5 15.73 -16.42 -25.60
N GLN A 6 15.75 -15.78 -26.77
CA GLN A 6 15.46 -14.35 -26.89
C GLN A 6 13.98 -13.99 -26.69
N ARG A 7 13.04 -14.92 -26.91
CA ARG A 7 11.60 -14.64 -26.77
C ARG A 7 11.14 -14.62 -25.30
N PHE A 8 11.76 -15.42 -24.43
CA PHE A 8 11.38 -15.50 -23.02
C PHE A 8 12.00 -14.38 -22.14
N PHE A 9 13.18 -13.87 -22.51
CA PHE A 9 13.88 -12.83 -21.73
C PHE A 9 13.60 -11.38 -22.19
N LYS A 10 12.78 -11.16 -23.23
CA LYS A 10 12.47 -9.82 -23.78
C LYS A 10 11.22 -9.15 -23.21
N LYS A 11 10.55 -9.73 -22.22
CA LYS A 11 9.58 -9.00 -21.40
C LYS A 11 10.22 -8.64 -20.06
N ARG A 12 11.26 -7.79 -20.09
CA ARG A 12 11.39 -6.85 -18.97
C ARG A 12 10.04 -6.13 -18.98
N LYS A 13 9.20 -6.37 -17.96
CA LYS A 13 8.06 -5.49 -17.70
C LYS A 13 8.67 -4.09 -17.81
N GLN A 14 8.16 -3.27 -18.73
CA GLN A 14 8.51 -1.85 -18.69
C GLN A 14 8.34 -1.39 -17.24
N PRO A 15 9.18 -0.48 -16.72
CA PRO A 15 8.99 0.03 -15.37
C PRO A 15 7.57 0.59 -15.29
N MET A 16 6.65 -0.21 -14.75
CA MET A 16 5.26 0.17 -14.61
C MET A 16 5.25 1.27 -13.57
N GLN A 17 4.56 2.36 -13.85
CA GLN A 17 4.55 3.49 -12.95
C GLN A 17 3.87 3.04 -11.64
N LYS A 18 4.69 2.92 -10.59
CA LYS A 18 4.25 2.56 -9.24
C LYS A 18 3.76 3.82 -8.57
N LYS A 19 2.46 3.90 -8.32
CA LYS A 19 1.84 5.05 -7.66
C LYS A 19 1.71 4.77 -6.16
N PHE A 20 2.24 5.68 -5.35
CA PHE A 20 2.03 5.65 -3.91
C PHE A 20 0.59 6.06 -3.57
N ILE A 21 -0.07 5.26 -2.74
CA ILE A 21 -1.45 5.47 -2.31
C ILE A 21 -1.48 6.03 -0.90
N ALA A 22 -0.91 5.30 0.06
CA ALA A 22 -0.95 5.65 1.48
C ALA A 22 0.07 4.83 2.28
N THR A 23 0.34 5.27 3.51
CA THR A 23 1.02 4.44 4.52
C THR A 23 0.01 4.05 5.60
N ALA A 24 -0.17 2.75 5.83
CA ALA A 24 -0.94 2.23 6.96
C ALA A 24 -0.01 1.85 8.13
N VAL A 25 -0.49 2.00 9.35
CA VAL A 25 0.19 1.60 10.59
C VAL A 25 -0.63 0.54 11.31
N GLY A 26 0.04 -0.43 11.90
CA GLY A 26 -0.62 -1.41 12.76
C GLY A 26 0.35 -2.19 13.60
N TYR A 27 -0.20 -3.02 14.47
CA TYR A 27 0.56 -3.72 15.49
C TYR A 27 0.42 -5.22 15.32
N VAL A 28 1.42 -5.96 15.78
CA VAL A 28 1.38 -7.41 15.94
C VAL A 28 1.80 -7.73 17.37
N PRO A 29 1.10 -8.67 18.06
CA PRO A 29 1.50 -9.08 19.40
C PRO A 29 2.94 -9.62 19.42
N TRP A 30 3.74 -9.21 20.41
CA TRP A 30 5.10 -9.68 20.61
C TRP A 30 5.42 -9.79 22.10
N GLY A 31 5.45 -11.02 22.63
CA GLY A 31 5.49 -11.25 24.07
C GLY A 31 4.26 -10.67 24.77
N ASP A 32 4.47 -9.97 25.88
CA ASP A 32 3.44 -9.19 26.60
C ASP A 32 3.19 -7.81 25.96
N GLY A 33 3.95 -7.50 24.90
CA GLY A 33 3.97 -6.21 24.22
C GLY A 33 3.46 -6.26 22.78
N ALA A 34 3.88 -5.29 21.98
CA ALA A 34 3.50 -5.18 20.59
C ALA A 34 4.66 -4.67 19.72
N ALA A 35 4.78 -5.22 18.51
CA ALA A 35 5.62 -4.68 17.45
C ALA A 35 4.78 -3.87 16.48
N GLU A 36 5.18 -2.63 16.24
CA GLU A 36 4.59 -1.74 15.24
C GLU A 36 5.18 -2.02 13.87
N TYR A 37 4.32 -1.99 12.87
CA TYR A 37 4.68 -2.10 11.48
C TYR A 37 3.95 -1.06 10.66
N PHE A 38 4.64 -0.58 9.65
CA PHE A 38 4.09 0.29 8.65
C PHE A 38 4.02 -0.42 7.30
N TYR A 39 3.01 -0.06 6.52
CA TYR A 39 2.68 -0.67 5.25
C TYR A 39 2.48 0.42 4.22
N ASN A 40 3.48 0.63 3.35
CA ASN A 40 3.29 1.50 2.19
C ASN A 40 2.48 0.76 1.15
N LEU A 41 1.40 1.37 0.70
CA LEU A 41 0.44 0.84 -0.24
C LEU A 41 0.67 1.48 -1.61
N TYR A 42 0.82 0.65 -2.62
CA TYR A 42 1.07 1.09 -3.99
C TYR A 42 0.12 0.44 -4.98
N GLU A 43 -0.29 1.20 -5.97
CA GLU A 43 -1.11 0.73 -7.08
C GLU A 43 -0.36 0.97 -8.40
N TYR A 44 -0.42 -0.02 -9.27
CA TYR A 44 0.13 0.04 -10.62
C TYR A 44 -0.93 0.48 -11.62
N GLU A 45 -0.51 0.92 -12.80
CA GLU A 45 -1.42 1.34 -13.88
C GLU A 45 -2.42 0.24 -14.31
N ASP A 46 -2.07 -1.04 -14.15
CA ASP A 46 -2.95 -2.17 -14.48
C ASP A 46 -3.94 -2.53 -13.36
N GLY A 47 -3.97 -1.75 -12.28
CA GLY A 47 -4.80 -1.99 -11.10
C GLY A 47 -4.24 -3.02 -10.13
N THR A 48 -3.07 -3.60 -10.43
CA THR A 48 -2.37 -4.46 -9.46
C THR A 48 -1.99 -3.63 -8.24
N ARG A 49 -2.14 -4.21 -7.05
CA ARG A 49 -1.78 -3.58 -5.79
C ARG A 49 -0.68 -4.34 -5.10
N GLU A 50 0.19 -3.62 -4.42
CA GLU A 50 1.25 -4.21 -3.61
C GLU A 50 1.47 -3.42 -2.32
N CYS A 51 2.05 -4.07 -1.33
CA CYS A 51 2.47 -3.41 -0.11
C CYS A 51 3.95 -3.67 0.18
N GLU A 52 4.64 -2.64 0.66
CA GLU A 52 5.94 -2.78 1.30
C GLU A 52 5.78 -2.63 2.81
N LYS A 53 6.26 -3.64 3.55
CA LYS A 53 6.22 -3.66 5.01
C LYS A 53 7.57 -3.21 5.56
N PHE A 54 7.56 -2.34 6.55
CA PHE A 54 8.75 -1.93 7.30
C PHE A 54 8.48 -1.93 8.81
N ASP A 55 9.55 -2.14 9.56
CA ASP A 55 9.51 -2.28 11.01
C ASP A 55 9.47 -0.90 11.67
N GLY A 56 8.63 -0.75 12.70
CA GLY A 56 8.53 0.44 13.53
C GLY A 56 9.09 0.21 14.94
N GLY A 57 8.38 0.72 15.95
CA GLY A 57 8.73 0.51 17.35
C GLY A 57 8.42 -0.90 17.87
N GLN A 58 9.17 -1.32 18.90
CA GLN A 58 8.79 -2.44 19.75
C GLN A 58 8.46 -1.90 21.13
N TYR A 59 7.30 -2.31 21.65
CA TYR A 59 6.78 -1.84 22.92
C TYR A 59 6.64 -3.02 23.87
N TYR A 60 7.19 -2.90 25.07
CA TYR A 60 7.03 -3.91 26.13
C TYR A 60 5.63 -3.94 26.75
N THR A 61 4.84 -2.89 26.51
CA THR A 61 3.42 -2.79 26.88
C THR A 61 2.61 -2.50 25.63
N ILE A 62 1.47 -3.17 25.47
CA ILE A 62 0.58 -2.93 24.33
C ILE A 62 0.06 -1.48 24.36
N PRO A 63 0.26 -0.70 23.27
CA PRO A 63 -0.34 0.62 23.17
C PRO A 63 -1.87 0.57 23.24
N GLU A 64 -2.49 1.51 23.95
CA GLU A 64 -3.95 1.53 24.18
C GLU A 64 -4.78 1.52 22.88
N LYS A 65 -4.24 2.13 21.82
CA LYS A 65 -4.88 2.24 20.50
C LYS A 65 -4.28 1.30 19.47
N ALA A 66 -3.64 0.21 19.89
CA ALA A 66 -3.02 -0.73 18.98
C ALA A 66 -4.06 -1.42 18.09
N ASP A 67 -4.02 -1.13 16.77
CA ASP A 67 -4.81 -1.85 15.78
C ASP A 67 -4.06 -3.10 15.29
N PHE A 68 -4.49 -4.26 15.79
CA PHE A 68 -3.98 -5.58 15.39
C PHE A 68 -4.59 -6.11 14.08
N SER A 69 -5.60 -5.43 13.55
CA SER A 69 -6.30 -5.85 12.33
C SER A 69 -5.69 -5.27 11.06
N THR A 70 -4.85 -4.23 11.14
CA THR A 70 -4.23 -3.58 9.96
C THR A 70 -3.58 -4.58 9.03
N LYS A 71 -2.84 -5.58 9.55
CA LYS A 71 -2.18 -6.60 8.71
C LYS A 71 -3.18 -7.38 7.84
N ALA A 72 -4.35 -7.70 8.38
CA ALA A 72 -5.40 -8.38 7.62
C ALA A 72 -6.06 -7.42 6.62
N GLN A 73 -6.30 -6.16 7.01
CA GLN A 73 -6.84 -5.13 6.12
C GLN A 73 -5.91 -4.85 4.94
N VAL A 74 -4.59 -4.80 5.15
CA VAL A 74 -3.59 -4.62 4.08
C VAL A 74 -3.63 -5.79 3.10
N LYS A 75 -3.72 -7.04 3.59
CA LYS A 75 -3.89 -8.21 2.73
C LYS A 75 -5.17 -8.13 1.90
N ALA A 76 -6.28 -7.76 2.54
CA ALA A 76 -7.55 -7.59 1.83
C ALA A 76 -7.46 -6.50 0.76
N TRP A 77 -6.79 -5.38 1.05
CA TRP A 77 -6.58 -4.28 0.11
C TRP A 77 -5.77 -4.70 -1.12
N VAL A 78 -4.68 -5.45 -0.93
CA VAL A 78 -3.88 -6.04 -2.03
C VAL A 78 -4.75 -6.93 -2.92
N CYS A 79 -5.74 -7.62 -2.35
CA CYS A 79 -6.72 -8.44 -3.08
C CYS A 79 -7.93 -7.66 -3.63
N GLY A 80 -7.88 -6.33 -3.70
CA GLY A 80 -8.96 -5.50 -4.24
C GLY A 80 -9.96 -4.97 -3.20
N GLY A 81 -9.74 -5.24 -1.92
CA GLY A 81 -10.54 -4.71 -0.81
C GLY A 81 -10.33 -3.21 -0.56
N ASN A 82 -10.99 -2.71 0.49
CA ASN A 82 -10.91 -1.31 0.90
C ASN A 82 -9.57 -0.95 1.54
N LEU A 83 -9.22 0.35 1.50
CA LEU A 83 -8.08 0.90 2.22
C LEU A 83 -8.16 0.57 3.72
N PRO A 84 -7.02 0.25 4.38
CA PRO A 84 -7.00 0.08 5.82
C PRO A 84 -7.47 1.35 6.55
N ARG A 85 -8.09 1.18 7.72
CA ARG A 85 -8.55 2.32 8.54
C ARG A 85 -7.40 3.13 9.11
N SER A 86 -6.34 2.43 9.51
CA SER A 86 -5.20 2.98 10.23
C SER A 86 -4.17 3.55 9.25
N VAL A 87 -4.55 4.53 8.43
CA VAL A 87 -3.68 5.23 7.48
C VAL A 87 -3.13 6.52 8.10
N LEU A 88 -1.83 6.76 7.91
CA LEU A 88 -1.09 7.89 8.47
C LEU A 88 -1.25 9.19 7.68
N ASN A 89 -1.36 9.11 6.35
CA ASN A 89 -1.50 10.29 5.49
C ASN A 89 -2.45 10.02 4.32
N TYR A 90 -3.43 10.90 4.16
CA TYR A 90 -4.40 10.91 3.06
C TYR A 90 -4.17 12.05 2.05
N GLU A 91 -3.22 12.96 2.28
CA GLU A 91 -2.94 14.10 1.41
C GLU A 91 -2.77 13.72 -0.08
N PRO A 92 -2.00 12.67 -0.45
CA PRO A 92 -1.87 12.30 -1.86
C PRO A 92 -3.19 11.90 -2.51
N LEU A 93 -4.08 11.26 -1.74
CA LEU A 93 -5.41 10.84 -2.20
C LEU A 93 -6.36 12.05 -2.32
N ILE A 94 -6.30 12.96 -1.35
CA ILE A 94 -7.08 14.20 -1.37
C ILE A 94 -6.68 15.06 -2.57
N ASP A 95 -5.38 15.22 -2.82
CA ASP A 95 -4.85 15.98 -3.94
C ASP A 95 -5.28 15.41 -5.29
N GLU A 96 -5.29 14.08 -5.42
CA GLU A 96 -5.77 13.41 -6.62
C GLU A 96 -7.26 13.65 -6.85
N ILE A 97 -8.09 13.48 -5.82
CA ILE A 97 -9.53 13.72 -5.90
C ILE A 97 -9.80 15.18 -6.28
N ASN A 98 -9.09 16.12 -5.65
CA ASN A 98 -9.22 17.55 -5.95
C ASN A 98 -8.85 17.87 -7.41
N ARG A 99 -7.78 17.26 -7.94
CA ARG A 99 -7.42 17.41 -9.37
C ARG A 99 -8.49 16.82 -10.30
N ALA A 100 -9.07 15.68 -9.94
CA ALA A 100 -10.13 15.06 -10.73
C ALA A 100 -11.41 15.91 -10.75
N ILE A 101 -11.82 16.43 -9.58
CA ILE A 101 -12.96 17.36 -9.45
C ILE A 101 -12.72 18.60 -10.31
N LYS A 102 -11.53 19.22 -10.23
CA LYS A 102 -11.19 20.41 -11.02
C LYS A 102 -11.33 20.16 -12.53
N LYS A 103 -10.77 19.05 -13.03
CA LYS A 103 -10.90 18.67 -14.45
C LYS A 103 -12.35 18.51 -14.89
N LEU A 104 -13.19 17.89 -14.05
CA LEU A 104 -14.61 17.72 -14.35
C LEU A 104 -15.37 19.05 -14.34
N SER A 105 -15.00 19.97 -13.45
CA SER A 105 -15.64 21.29 -13.35
C SER A 105 -15.28 22.25 -14.48
N GLU A 106 -14.12 22.08 -15.14
CA GLU A 106 -13.69 22.92 -16.28
C GLU A 106 -14.28 22.44 -17.62
N VAL A 107 -14.81 21.21 -17.67
CA VAL A 107 -15.42 20.60 -18.86
C VAL A 107 -16.95 20.81 -18.91
N ALA A 108 -17.56 21.21 -17.78
CA ALA A 108 -18.98 21.53 -17.64
C ALA A 108 -19.27 23.00 -17.96
#